data_AF-A0A9D1M2Y6-F1
#
_entry.id   AF-A0A9D1M2Y6-F1
#
_cell.length_a   1.000
_cell.length_b   1.000
_cell.length_c   1.000
_cell.angle_alpha   90.00
_cell.angle_beta   90.00
_cell.angle_gamma   90.00
#
_symmetry.space_group_name_H-M   'P 1'
#
loop_
_entity.id
_entity.type
_entity.pdbx_description
1 polymer ?
#
loop_
_entity_poly.entity_id
_entity_poly.type
_entity_poly.pdbx_seq_one_letter_code
_entity_poly.pdbx_strand_id
1 'polypeptide(L)'
;MDKKKSFIVFAPEFLALSNHLNLKQRGELMTALCEMVLYGEPMKPISQEISKAYDFMAESIKDNFSKYDAVCEKRRAIATKAASKRRANAEQKQVEKSANAKLNEDEDDNENKHEDDLNKKIKKEIKEKTNKKESSYLADVPSLEDVKIYCAVRGLKNINPQEFYDYYTAKQWKTGNKPITDWQAKVIKWAKGDAGLNSFSPIGDCFRLPKLARQGGVQ
;
A
#
# COMPACT_ATOMS: atom_id res chain seq x y z
N MET A 1 1.44 3.29 30.03
CA MET A 1 0.74 2.04 29.69
C MET A 1 1.74 1.14 29.01
N ASP A 2 2.07 0.00 29.62
CA ASP A 2 2.94 -0.96 28.99
C ASP A 2 2.30 -1.50 27.72
N LYS A 3 3.11 -1.64 26.66
CA LYS A 3 2.63 -2.22 25.41
C LYS A 3 2.24 -3.67 25.68
N LYS A 4 0.99 -4.03 25.37
CA LYS A 4 0.54 -5.41 25.42
C LYS A 4 1.42 -6.25 24.49
N LYS A 5 1.95 -7.37 24.99
CA LYS A 5 2.68 -8.37 24.20
C LYS A 5 1.72 -9.49 23.82
N SER A 6 1.79 -9.94 22.57
CA SER A 6 1.05 -11.09 22.06
C SER A 6 1.98 -11.95 21.21
N PHE A 7 1.68 -13.24 21.12
CA PHE A 7 2.39 -14.17 20.25
C PHE A 7 1.38 -15.05 19.51
N ILE A 8 1.85 -15.71 18.45
CA ILE A 8 1.05 -16.58 17.61
C ILE A 8 1.52 -18.02 17.81
N VAL A 9 0.56 -18.92 17.96
CA VAL A 9 0.79 -20.36 17.99
C VAL A 9 0.06 -20.99 16.81
N PHE A 10 0.80 -21.71 15.96
CA PHE A 10 0.21 -22.40 14.82
C PHE A 10 -0.39 -23.73 15.26
N ALA A 11 -1.69 -23.92 14.99
CA ALA A 11 -2.42 -25.11 15.43
C ALA A 11 -1.77 -26.46 15.01
N PRO A 12 -1.28 -26.65 13.77
CA PRO A 12 -0.65 -27.90 13.38
C PRO A 12 0.64 -28.20 14.18
N GLU A 13 1.48 -27.18 14.36
CA GLU A 13 2.74 -27.28 15.10
C GLU A 13 2.48 -27.58 16.58
N PHE A 14 1.53 -26.86 17.18
CA PHE A 14 1.13 -27.08 18.56
C PHE A 14 0.61 -28.50 18.79
N LEU A 15 -0.25 -29.01 17.90
CA LEU A 15 -0.77 -30.37 18.03
C LEU A 15 0.34 -31.41 17.84
N ALA A 16 1.22 -31.25 16.85
CA ALA A 16 2.35 -32.17 16.62
C ALA A 16 3.27 -32.27 17.86
N LEU A 17 3.53 -31.13 18.51
CA LEU A 17 4.43 -31.07 19.67
C LEU A 17 3.76 -31.42 20.99
N SER A 18 2.44 -31.24 21.14
CA SER A 18 1.77 -31.41 22.43
C SER A 18 0.85 -32.63 22.52
N ASN A 19 0.61 -33.35 21.42
CA ASN A 19 -0.33 -34.47 21.40
C ASN A 19 0.02 -35.59 22.38
N HIS A 20 1.30 -35.85 22.62
CA HIS A 20 1.78 -36.84 23.57
C HIS A 20 1.70 -36.40 25.04
N LEU A 21 1.42 -35.11 25.29
CA LEU A 21 1.36 -34.52 26.63
C LEU A 21 -0.05 -34.63 27.22
N ASN A 22 -0.12 -34.82 28.54
CA ASN A 22 -1.37 -34.76 29.29
C ASN A 22 -1.87 -33.31 29.45
N LEU A 23 -3.13 -33.14 29.88
CA LEU A 23 -3.74 -31.81 29.98
C LEU A 23 -2.99 -30.86 30.93
N LYS A 24 -2.45 -31.40 32.04
CA LYS A 24 -1.67 -30.63 33.01
C LYS A 24 -0.36 -30.13 32.39
N GLN A 25 0.37 -30.99 31.69
CA GLN A 25 1.61 -30.69 30.97
C GLN A 25 1.38 -29.68 29.84
N ARG A 26 0.27 -29.79 29.09
CA ARG A 26 -0.09 -28.78 28.08
C ARG A 26 -0.38 -27.43 28.71
N GLY A 27 -1.02 -27.41 29.88
CA GLY A 27 -1.20 -26.20 30.67
C GLY A 27 0.13 -25.58 31.11
N GLU A 28 1.02 -26.39 31.69
CA GLU A 28 2.37 -25.96 32.09
C GLU A 28 3.18 -25.40 30.93
N LEU A 29 3.14 -26.06 29.77
CA LEU A 29 3.77 -25.61 28.53
C LEU A 29 3.22 -24.26 28.08
N MET A 30 1.90 -24.09 28.03
CA MET A 30 1.28 -22.82 27.64
C MET A 30 1.62 -21.69 28.62
N THR A 31 1.58 -21.97 29.92
CA THR A 31 1.98 -21.00 30.96
C THR A 31 3.44 -20.58 30.79
N ALA A 32 4.37 -21.53 30.58
CA ALA A 32 5.78 -21.23 30.38
C ALA A 32 6.03 -20.38 29.11
N LEU A 33 5.30 -20.62 28.01
CA LEU A 33 5.40 -19.80 26.80
C LEU A 33 4.90 -18.37 27.06
N CYS A 34 3.78 -18.20 27.77
CA CYS A 34 3.29 -16.88 28.17
C CYS A 34 4.29 -16.14 29.07
N GLU A 35 4.87 -16.84 30.05
CA GLU A 35 5.89 -16.28 30.95
C GLU A 35 7.13 -15.84 30.17
N MET A 36 7.60 -16.65 29.22
CA MET A 36 8.70 -16.26 28.33
C MET A 36 8.41 -14.98 27.56
N VAL A 37 7.19 -14.82 27.03
CA VAL A 37 6.82 -13.59 26.31
C VAL A 37 6.74 -12.38 27.23
N LEU A 38 6.19 -12.55 28.44
CA LEU A 38 6.00 -11.45 29.38
C LEU A 38 7.32 -11.04 30.04
N TYR A 39 8.05 -12.00 30.60
CA TYR A 39 9.20 -11.81 31.48
C TYR A 39 10.54 -12.13 30.83
N GLY A 40 10.57 -12.87 29.72
CA GLY A 40 11.79 -13.28 29.01
C GLY A 40 12.28 -14.68 29.35
N GLU A 41 11.85 -15.24 30.49
CA GLU A 41 12.22 -16.56 30.96
C GLU A 41 11.04 -17.26 31.65
N PRO A 42 11.00 -18.61 31.67
CA PRO A 42 10.00 -19.35 32.41
C PRO A 42 10.24 -19.23 33.92
N MET A 43 9.20 -18.97 34.69
CA MET A 43 9.31 -18.75 36.14
C MET A 43 9.53 -20.07 36.90
N LYS A 44 9.06 -21.17 36.32
CA LYS A 44 9.20 -22.52 36.88
C LYS A 44 10.14 -23.35 36.00
N PRO A 45 10.97 -24.21 36.60
CA PRO A 45 11.76 -25.18 35.85
C PRO A 45 10.85 -26.03 34.96
N ILE A 46 11.23 -26.12 33.69
CA ILE A 46 10.49 -26.86 32.69
C ILE A 46 10.73 -28.35 32.91
N SER A 47 9.65 -29.13 33.02
CA SER A 47 9.74 -30.58 33.19
C SER A 47 10.33 -31.24 31.95
N GLN A 48 11.07 -32.35 32.11
CA GLN A 48 11.76 -33.02 31.01
C GLN A 48 10.82 -33.43 29.88
N GLU A 49 9.57 -33.74 30.20
CA GLU A 49 8.54 -34.17 29.25
C GLU A 49 8.10 -33.03 28.32
N ILE A 50 8.09 -31.79 28.80
CA ILE A 50 7.64 -30.61 28.04
C ILE A 50 8.79 -29.82 27.42
N SER A 51 10.05 -30.09 27.82
CA SER A 51 11.26 -29.36 27.38
C SER A 51 11.35 -29.25 25.87
N LYS A 52 11.25 -30.37 25.12
CA LYS A 52 11.38 -30.35 23.66
C LYS A 52 10.29 -29.50 22.97
N ALA A 53 9.05 -29.59 23.46
CA ALA A 53 7.93 -28.82 22.91
C ALA A 53 8.08 -27.33 23.23
N TYR A 54 8.55 -27.01 24.44
CA TYR A 54 8.86 -25.64 24.84
C TYR A 54 9.98 -25.05 24.00
N ASP A 55 11.11 -25.73 23.88
CA ASP A 55 12.30 -25.22 23.17
C ASP A 55 11.96 -24.86 21.73
N PHE A 56 11.25 -25.74 21.03
CA PHE A 56 10.83 -25.50 19.66
C PHE A 56 9.87 -24.31 19.55
N MET A 57 8.79 -24.28 20.34
CA MET A 57 7.81 -23.20 20.25
C MET A 57 8.36 -21.86 20.75
N ALA A 58 9.23 -21.86 21.76
CA ALA A 58 9.88 -20.67 22.26
C ALA A 58 10.80 -20.07 21.19
N GLU A 59 11.55 -20.90 20.47
CA GLU A 59 12.38 -20.46 19.34
C GLU A 59 11.52 -19.88 18.21
N SER A 60 10.45 -20.58 17.81
CA SER A 60 9.49 -20.09 16.81
C SER A 60 8.90 -18.72 17.19
N ILE A 61 8.59 -18.51 18.48
CA ILE A 61 8.07 -17.23 18.99
C ILE A 61 9.14 -16.13 18.95
N LYS A 62 10.38 -16.41 19.39
CA LYS A 62 11.50 -15.45 19.33
C LYS A 62 11.76 -15.00 17.91
N ASP A 63 11.78 -15.94 16.97
CA ASP A 63 11.91 -15.67 15.54
C ASP A 63 10.81 -14.75 15.01
N ASN A 64 9.56 -14.98 15.43
CA ASN A 64 8.44 -14.13 15.05
C ASN A 64 8.59 -12.70 15.57
N PHE A 65 9.05 -12.52 16.82
CA PHE A 65 9.35 -11.20 17.35
C PHE A 65 10.50 -10.52 16.60
N SER A 66 11.60 -11.23 16.35
CA SER A 66 12.75 -10.71 15.59
C SER A 66 12.32 -10.22 14.20
N LYS A 67 11.53 -11.02 13.47
CA LYS A 67 10.97 -10.65 12.17
C LYS A 67 10.05 -9.42 12.29
N TYR A 68 9.19 -9.37 13.28
CA TYR A 68 8.28 -8.24 13.51
C TYR A 68 9.04 -6.95 13.83
N ASP A 69 10.06 -7.01 14.68
CA ASP A 69 10.87 -5.88 15.08
C ASP A 69 11.66 -5.32 13.91
N ALA A 70 12.28 -6.18 13.09
CA ALA A 70 12.96 -5.78 11.86
C ALA A 70 12.03 -5.06 10.87
N VAL A 71 10.78 -5.54 10.73
CA VAL A 71 9.76 -4.86 9.92
C VAL A 71 9.39 -3.50 10.52
N CYS A 72 9.21 -3.44 11.83
CA CYS A 72 8.90 -2.20 12.54
C CYS A 72 10.03 -1.17 12.41
N GLU A 73 11.29 -1.58 12.45
CA GLU A 73 12.46 -0.71 12.26
C GLU A 73 12.53 -0.15 10.85
N LYS A 74 12.35 -1.00 9.82
CA LYS A 74 12.29 -0.55 8.42
C LYS A 74 11.18 0.49 8.23
N ARG A 75 9.99 0.23 8.80
CA ARG A 75 8.86 1.18 8.75
C ARG A 75 9.16 2.48 9.50
N ARG A 76 9.79 2.42 10.68
CA ARG A 76 10.24 3.59 11.44
C ARG A 76 11.25 4.42 10.65
N ALA A 77 12.24 3.79 10.02
CA ALA A 77 13.25 4.48 9.20
C ALA A 77 12.64 5.17 7.96
N ILE A 78 11.64 4.56 7.33
CA ILE A 78 10.90 5.19 6.22
C ILE A 78 10.13 6.42 6.73
N ALA A 79 9.47 6.31 7.88
CA ALA A 79 8.72 7.42 8.48
C ALA A 79 9.63 8.59 8.87
N THR A 80 10.81 8.35 9.45
CA THR A 80 11.77 9.40 9.81
C THR A 80 12.37 10.08 8.59
N LYS A 81 12.71 9.34 7.53
CA LYS A 81 13.13 9.89 6.24
C LYS A 81 12.04 10.74 5.59
N ALA A 82 10.78 10.31 5.67
CA ALA A 82 9.66 11.10 5.17
C ALA A 82 9.44 12.38 5.98
N ALA A 83 9.57 12.31 7.31
CA ALA A 83 9.44 13.46 8.20
C ALA A 83 10.54 14.50 7.99
N SER A 84 11.80 14.06 7.87
CA SER A 84 12.94 14.96 7.59
C SER A 84 12.80 15.64 6.23
N LYS A 85 12.39 14.91 5.18
CA LYS A 85 12.11 15.52 3.86
C LYS A 85 11.01 16.59 3.92
N ARG A 86 9.96 16.37 4.72
CA ARG A 86 8.89 17.37 4.93
C ARG A 86 9.40 18.62 5.64
N ARG A 87 10.28 18.47 6.64
CA ARG A 87 10.91 19.59 7.34
C ARG A 87 11.83 20.39 6.42
N ALA A 88 12.71 19.73 5.68
CA ALA A 88 13.59 20.40 4.70
C ALA A 88 12.80 21.19 3.65
N ASN A 89 11.72 20.62 3.10
CA ASN A 89 10.87 21.33 2.15
C ASN A 89 10.12 22.52 2.79
N ALA A 90 9.74 22.42 4.08
CA ALA A 90 9.09 23.52 4.79
C ALA A 90 10.08 24.67 5.07
N GLU A 91 11.32 24.35 5.44
CA GLU A 91 12.41 25.29 5.64
C GLU A 91 12.78 26.00 4.33
N GLN A 92 12.93 25.27 3.22
CA GLN A 92 13.14 25.86 1.89
C GLN A 92 12.01 26.82 1.51
N LYS A 93 10.75 26.43 1.73
CA LYS A 93 9.59 27.30 1.44
C LYS A 93 9.53 28.54 2.35
N GLN A 94 10.03 28.47 3.58
CA GLN A 94 10.13 29.63 4.47
C GLN A 94 11.26 30.58 4.06
N VAL A 95 12.41 30.04 3.64
CA VAL A 95 13.55 30.83 3.12
C VAL A 95 13.20 31.49 1.79
N GLU A 96 12.51 30.80 0.88
CA GLU A 96 12.01 31.41 -0.37
C GLU A 96 11.02 32.55 -0.08
N LYS A 97 10.16 32.40 0.93
CA LYS A 97 9.19 33.43 1.29
C LYS A 97 9.84 34.65 1.98
N SER A 98 10.92 34.47 2.74
CA SER A 98 11.65 35.56 3.38
C SER A 98 12.66 36.25 2.45
N ALA A 99 13.23 35.53 1.48
CA ALA A 99 14.02 36.11 0.40
C ALA A 99 13.15 36.97 -0.53
N ASN A 100 11.93 36.53 -0.85
CA ASN A 100 10.98 37.30 -1.66
C ASN A 100 10.35 38.49 -0.90
N ALA A 101 10.47 38.53 0.44
CA ALA A 101 10.05 39.67 1.26
C ALA A 101 11.15 40.74 1.40
N LYS A 102 12.43 40.36 1.24
CA LYS A 102 13.58 41.29 1.29
C LYS A 102 13.86 42.03 -0.03
N LEU A 103 13.11 41.75 -1.09
CA LEU A 103 13.18 42.44 -2.38
C LEU A 103 12.07 43.49 -2.57
N ASN A 104 11.25 43.76 -1.55
CA ASN A 104 10.11 44.70 -1.63
C ASN A 104 10.25 45.91 -0.68
N GLU A 105 11.47 46.37 -0.43
CA GLU A 105 11.73 47.67 0.18
C GLU A 105 12.78 48.36 -0.70
N ASP A 106 12.32 48.99 -1.79
CA ASP A 106 12.77 50.30 -2.28
C ASP A 106 12.05 50.62 -3.61
N GLU A 107 11.24 51.69 -3.55
CA GLU A 107 10.71 52.60 -4.59
C GLU A 107 10.21 52.09 -5.96
N ASP A 108 8.92 52.35 -6.17
CA ASP A 108 8.26 53.06 -7.29
C ASP A 108 8.87 53.07 -8.72
N ASP A 109 7.97 52.82 -9.66
CA ASP A 109 7.98 53.01 -11.11
C ASP A 109 9.08 52.38 -12.01
N ASN A 110 8.60 51.54 -12.95
CA ASN A 110 8.85 51.61 -14.41
C ASN A 110 9.09 50.24 -15.09
N GLU A 111 8.50 50.12 -16.27
CA GLU A 111 8.32 48.97 -17.15
C GLU A 111 9.62 48.27 -17.60
N ASN A 112 9.58 46.94 -17.76
CA ASN A 112 9.74 46.16 -19.02
C ASN A 112 10.43 44.79 -18.84
N LYS A 113 9.71 43.76 -19.32
CA LYS A 113 10.14 42.51 -19.99
C LYS A 113 11.65 42.17 -19.96
N HIS A 114 12.04 41.03 -19.35
CA HIS A 114 12.90 39.99 -19.98
C HIS A 114 13.24 38.75 -19.09
N GLU A 115 12.31 37.84 -18.72
CA GLU A 115 12.73 36.61 -17.97
C GLU A 115 12.03 35.29 -18.37
N ASP A 116 11.61 35.13 -19.63
CA ASP A 116 10.84 33.94 -20.04
C ASP A 116 11.68 32.79 -20.67
N ASP A 117 13.01 32.90 -20.74
CA ASP A 117 13.84 31.96 -21.53
C ASP A 117 14.60 30.91 -20.70
N LEU A 118 14.91 31.18 -19.42
CA LEU A 118 15.69 30.25 -18.59
C LEU A 118 14.84 29.09 -18.05
N ASN A 119 13.54 29.34 -17.81
CA ASN A 119 12.62 28.38 -17.22
C ASN A 119 12.12 27.31 -18.22
N LYS A 120 12.28 27.56 -19.53
CA LYS A 120 11.89 26.64 -20.61
C LYS A 120 12.94 25.55 -20.88
N LYS A 121 14.22 25.85 -20.65
CA LYS A 121 15.35 24.93 -20.90
C LYS A 121 15.43 23.82 -19.83
N ILE A 122 15.21 24.17 -18.56
CA ILE A 122 15.23 23.25 -17.42
C ILE A 122 14.09 22.21 -17.50
N LYS A 123 12.89 22.60 -17.97
CA LYS A 123 11.76 21.68 -18.17
C LYS A 123 11.97 20.66 -19.30
N LYS A 124 12.81 20.97 -20.29
CA LYS A 124 13.09 20.08 -21.43
C LYS A 124 14.09 18.98 -21.05
N GLU A 125 15.13 19.32 -20.28
CA GLU A 125 16.17 18.36 -19.86
C GLU A 125 15.69 17.34 -18.80
N ILE A 126 14.66 17.66 -18.02
CA ILE A 126 14.06 16.73 -17.05
C ILE A 126 13.19 15.65 -17.76
N LYS A 127 12.65 15.95 -18.94
CA LYS A 127 11.75 15.05 -19.69
C LYS A 127 12.49 13.95 -20.46
N GLU A 128 13.77 14.15 -20.80
CA GLU A 128 14.58 13.17 -21.55
C GLU A 128 15.24 12.11 -20.66
N LYS A 129 15.44 12.38 -19.36
CA LYS A 129 16.09 11.43 -18.43
C LYS A 129 15.14 10.39 -17.82
N THR A 130 13.83 10.44 -18.11
CA THR A 130 12.83 9.50 -17.56
C THR A 130 12.53 8.27 -18.43
N ASN A 131 13.05 8.20 -19.66
CA ASN A 131 12.73 7.11 -20.60
C ASN A 131 13.60 5.84 -20.46
N LYS A 132 14.32 5.64 -19.35
CA LYS A 132 15.21 4.47 -19.15
C LYS A 132 14.86 3.60 -17.93
N LYS A 133 13.61 3.62 -17.48
CA LYS A 133 13.09 2.75 -16.40
C LYS A 133 11.79 2.01 -16.77
N GLU A 134 11.61 1.65 -18.04
CA GLU A 134 10.41 0.92 -18.45
C GLU A 134 10.49 -0.61 -18.29
N SER A 135 11.63 -1.21 -17.91
CA SER A 135 11.74 -2.69 -17.92
C SER A 135 11.57 -3.40 -16.57
N SER A 136 11.36 -2.72 -15.43
CA SER A 136 11.17 -3.41 -14.13
C SER A 136 9.71 -3.55 -13.68
N TYR A 137 8.75 -3.01 -14.44
CA TYR A 137 7.32 -3.06 -14.09
C TYR A 137 6.54 -4.13 -14.86
N LEU A 138 7.21 -4.85 -15.77
CA LEU A 138 6.62 -5.93 -16.57
C LEU A 138 6.58 -7.28 -15.82
N ALA A 139 7.21 -7.38 -14.64
CA ALA A 139 7.25 -8.63 -13.89
C ALA A 139 5.89 -9.07 -13.33
N ASP A 140 4.93 -8.15 -13.17
CA ASP A 140 3.61 -8.41 -12.61
C ASP A 140 2.46 -8.23 -13.62
N VAL A 141 2.78 -8.00 -14.90
CA VAL A 141 1.77 -7.92 -15.96
C VAL A 141 1.36 -9.36 -16.33
N PRO A 142 0.11 -9.78 -16.10
CA PRO A 142 -0.31 -11.13 -16.45
C PRO A 142 -0.21 -11.34 -17.96
N SER A 143 0.02 -12.57 -18.39
CA SER A 143 -0.24 -12.95 -19.78
C SER A 143 -1.75 -13.03 -20.00
N LEU A 144 -2.20 -12.78 -21.24
CA LEU A 144 -3.57 -13.06 -21.64
C LEU A 144 -4.00 -14.49 -21.27
N GLU A 145 -3.07 -15.44 -21.35
CA GLU A 145 -3.31 -16.84 -21.01
C GLU A 145 -3.59 -17.04 -19.52
N ASP A 146 -2.88 -16.32 -18.64
CA ASP A 146 -3.11 -16.37 -17.20
C ASP A 146 -4.51 -15.85 -16.84
N VAL A 147 -4.96 -14.80 -17.53
CA VAL A 147 -6.32 -14.25 -17.35
C VAL A 147 -7.37 -15.28 -17.79
N LYS A 148 -7.17 -15.97 -18.91
CA LYS A 148 -8.09 -17.03 -19.38
C LYS A 148 -8.16 -18.19 -18.40
N ILE A 149 -7.01 -18.71 -17.96
CA ILE A 149 -6.92 -19.79 -16.97
C ILE A 149 -7.62 -19.36 -15.68
N TYR A 150 -7.37 -18.14 -15.21
CA TYR A 150 -7.97 -17.63 -13.98
C TYR A 150 -9.50 -17.51 -14.07
N CYS A 151 -10.04 -17.00 -15.19
CA CYS A 151 -11.48 -16.92 -15.43
C CYS A 151 -12.13 -18.32 -15.49
N ALA A 152 -11.46 -19.29 -16.12
CA ALA A 152 -11.93 -20.67 -16.22
C ALA A 152 -11.96 -21.37 -14.84
N VAL A 153 -10.87 -21.28 -14.08
CA VAL A 153 -10.74 -21.87 -12.74
C VAL A 153 -11.75 -21.26 -11.75
N ARG A 154 -12.04 -19.96 -11.88
CA ARG A 154 -13.01 -19.25 -11.02
C ARG A 154 -14.45 -19.37 -11.51
N GLY A 155 -14.71 -19.97 -12.67
CA GLY A 155 -16.05 -20.13 -13.23
C GLY A 155 -16.73 -18.80 -13.61
N LEU A 156 -15.96 -17.78 -14.00
CA LEU A 156 -16.50 -16.47 -14.37
C LEU A 156 -17.03 -16.52 -15.82
N LYS A 157 -18.34 -16.75 -15.99
CA LYS A 157 -18.99 -16.87 -17.32
C LYS A 157 -19.33 -15.52 -17.98
N ASN A 158 -19.25 -14.43 -17.22
CA ASN A 158 -19.72 -13.11 -17.64
C ASN A 158 -18.57 -12.17 -18.05
N ILE A 159 -17.41 -12.71 -18.38
CA ILE A 159 -16.23 -11.90 -18.74
C ILE A 159 -15.60 -12.45 -20.00
N ASN A 160 -15.32 -11.55 -20.95
CA ASN A 160 -14.43 -11.84 -22.07
C ASN A 160 -12.98 -11.53 -21.63
N PRO A 161 -12.10 -12.53 -21.47
CA PRO A 161 -10.72 -12.32 -21.01
C PRO A 161 -9.91 -11.40 -21.93
N GLN A 162 -10.23 -11.40 -23.23
CA GLN A 162 -9.57 -10.58 -24.24
C GLN A 162 -9.84 -9.09 -24.02
N GLU A 163 -11.11 -8.71 -23.84
CA GLU A 163 -11.52 -7.32 -23.62
C GLU A 163 -10.95 -6.75 -22.32
N PHE A 164 -10.90 -7.57 -21.26
CA PHE A 164 -10.25 -7.18 -20.00
C PHE A 164 -8.77 -6.88 -20.21
N TYR A 165 -8.07 -7.76 -20.92
CA TYR A 165 -6.64 -7.62 -21.18
C TYR A 165 -6.34 -6.38 -22.03
N ASP A 166 -7.10 -6.15 -23.10
CA ASP A 166 -6.91 -5.02 -24.01
C ASP A 166 -7.18 -3.68 -23.30
N TYR A 167 -8.20 -3.63 -22.43
CA TYR A 167 -8.51 -2.45 -21.62
C TYR A 167 -7.38 -2.06 -20.66
N TYR A 168 -6.81 -3.03 -19.93
CA TYR A 168 -5.74 -2.75 -18.98
C TYR A 168 -4.38 -2.54 -19.66
N THR A 169 -4.19 -3.14 -20.83
CA THR A 169 -3.03 -2.88 -21.70
C THR A 169 -3.04 -1.43 -22.21
N ALA A 170 -4.19 -0.93 -22.69
CA ALA A 170 -4.34 0.47 -23.09
C ALA A 170 -4.12 1.45 -21.92
N LYS A 171 -4.42 1.02 -20.68
CA LYS A 171 -4.14 1.78 -19.44
C LYS A 171 -2.75 1.59 -18.87
N GLN A 172 -1.85 0.91 -19.60
CA GLN A 172 -0.49 0.59 -19.16
C GLN A 172 -0.46 -0.09 -17.78
N TRP A 173 -1.46 -0.92 -17.46
CA TRP A 173 -1.59 -1.61 -16.18
C TRP A 173 -1.52 -0.67 -14.96
N LYS A 174 -2.07 0.55 -15.07
CA LYS A 174 -2.12 1.56 -14.00
C LYS A 174 -3.57 1.95 -13.67
N THR A 175 -3.83 2.19 -12.38
CA THR A 175 -5.07 2.80 -11.88
C THR A 175 -4.71 4.18 -11.31
N GLY A 176 -4.99 5.25 -12.06
CA GLY A 176 -4.50 6.59 -11.73
C GLY A 176 -2.96 6.64 -11.72
N ASN A 177 -2.36 7.12 -10.63
CA ASN A 177 -0.91 7.22 -10.47
C ASN A 177 -0.22 5.96 -9.89
N LYS A 178 -0.96 4.86 -9.67
CA LYS A 178 -0.42 3.63 -9.06
C LYS A 178 -0.49 2.45 -10.05
N PRO A 179 0.56 1.61 -10.13
CA PRO A 179 0.52 0.37 -10.91
C PRO A 179 -0.46 -0.63 -10.29
N ILE A 180 -1.04 -1.48 -11.12
CA ILE A 180 -1.93 -2.57 -10.69
C ILE A 180 -1.05 -3.75 -10.30
N THR A 181 -1.04 -4.08 -9.01
CA THR A 181 -0.35 -5.26 -8.48
C THR A 181 -1.26 -6.49 -8.46
N ASP A 182 -2.54 -6.30 -8.11
CA ASP A 182 -3.52 -7.39 -7.95
C ASP A 182 -4.52 -7.43 -9.11
N TRP A 183 -4.07 -7.88 -10.28
CA TRP A 183 -4.91 -7.95 -11.48
C TRP A 183 -6.09 -8.93 -11.31
N GLN A 184 -5.93 -10.00 -10.53
CA GLN A 184 -6.99 -10.97 -10.21
C GLN A 184 -8.19 -10.32 -9.50
N ALA A 185 -7.94 -9.36 -8.61
CA ALA A 185 -9.00 -8.61 -7.94
C ALA A 185 -9.73 -7.67 -8.91
N LYS A 186 -9.03 -7.15 -9.92
CA LYS A 186 -9.63 -6.37 -11.00
C LYS A 186 -10.51 -7.23 -11.89
N VAL A 187 -10.07 -8.45 -12.25
CA VAL A 187 -10.88 -9.43 -13.00
C VAL A 187 -12.18 -9.73 -12.26
N ILE A 188 -12.12 -9.99 -10.95
CA ILE A 188 -13.32 -10.26 -10.14
C ILE A 188 -14.24 -9.03 -10.11
N LYS A 189 -13.69 -7.82 -9.94
CA LYS A 189 -14.49 -6.59 -9.93
C LYS A 189 -15.13 -6.33 -11.31
N TRP A 190 -14.40 -6.60 -12.38
CA TRP A 190 -14.86 -6.48 -13.76
C TRP A 190 -16.02 -7.43 -14.02
N ALA A 191 -15.87 -8.71 -13.65
CA ALA A 191 -16.93 -9.72 -13.77
C ALA A 191 -18.16 -9.43 -12.88
N LYS A 192 -18.00 -8.67 -11.79
CA LYS A 192 -19.09 -8.20 -10.92
C LYS A 192 -19.77 -6.91 -11.44
N GLY A 193 -19.11 -6.15 -12.32
CA GLY A 193 -19.52 -4.81 -12.76
C GLY A 193 -20.62 -4.78 -13.83
N ASP A 194 -20.89 -5.91 -14.49
CA ASP A 194 -21.94 -6.01 -15.50
C ASP A 194 -23.37 -6.01 -14.93
N ALA A 195 -23.53 -5.96 -13.60
CA ALA A 195 -24.83 -5.79 -12.96
C ALA A 195 -25.23 -4.32 -12.69
N GLY A 196 -24.50 -3.31 -13.19
CA GLY A 196 -25.07 -1.95 -13.13
C GLY A 196 -24.22 -0.71 -13.31
N LEU A 197 -23.00 -0.72 -13.88
CA LEU A 197 -22.31 0.54 -14.21
C LEU A 197 -21.47 0.42 -15.48
N ASN A 198 -22.11 0.09 -16.60
CA ASN A 198 -21.54 0.30 -17.93
C ASN A 198 -22.17 1.55 -18.55
N SER A 199 -21.73 2.73 -18.10
CA SER A 199 -21.78 3.96 -18.89
C SER A 199 -20.62 4.87 -18.47
N PHE A 200 -19.43 4.55 -18.95
CA PHE A 200 -18.40 5.57 -19.14
C PHE A 200 -17.70 5.28 -20.47
N SER A 201 -18.35 5.71 -21.55
CA SER A 201 -17.67 5.97 -22.81
C SER A 201 -17.19 7.44 -22.81
N PRO A 202 -16.04 7.77 -23.42
CA PRO A 202 -15.40 9.07 -23.28
C PRO A 202 -15.89 10.09 -24.31
N ILE A 203 -16.12 11.32 -23.83
CA ILE A 203 -16.00 12.64 -24.50
C ILE A 203 -16.64 12.77 -25.90
N GLY A 204 -17.70 13.58 -25.98
CA GLY A 204 -18.19 14.19 -27.23
C GLY A 204 -19.56 14.82 -27.05
N ASP A 205 -19.61 16.15 -27.14
CA ASP A 205 -20.76 17.05 -27.04
C ASP A 205 -22.08 16.53 -27.62
N CYS A 206 -23.21 16.93 -27.00
CA CYS A 206 -24.29 17.67 -27.67
C CYS A 206 -25.50 17.88 -26.72
N PHE A 207 -26.07 19.10 -26.78
CA PHE A 207 -27.38 19.54 -26.26
C PHE A 207 -27.52 19.98 -24.78
N ARG A 208 -27.19 21.26 -24.57
CA ARG A 208 -28.13 22.33 -24.14
C ARG A 208 -29.17 21.95 -23.06
N LEU A 209 -28.91 22.38 -21.82
CA LEU A 209 -29.89 22.46 -20.74
C LEU A 209 -31.00 23.48 -21.04
N PRO A 210 -32.29 23.16 -20.84
CA PRO A 210 -33.33 24.18 -20.68
C PRO A 210 -33.23 24.78 -19.27
N LYS A 211 -33.29 26.12 -19.19
CA LYS A 211 -33.39 26.89 -17.95
C LYS A 211 -34.68 26.49 -17.22
N LEU A 212 -34.58 26.04 -15.96
CA LEU A 212 -35.72 25.95 -15.06
C LEU A 212 -36.15 27.37 -14.66
N ALA A 213 -37.34 27.77 -15.11
CA ALA A 213 -37.99 28.99 -14.69
C ALA A 213 -38.46 28.86 -13.24
N ARG A 214 -38.13 29.87 -12.42
CA ARG A 214 -38.87 30.21 -11.20
C ARG A 214 -40.28 30.64 -11.61
N GLN A 215 -41.31 30.08 -10.98
CA GLN A 215 -42.51 30.84 -10.66
C GLN A 215 -42.94 30.50 -9.25
N GLY A 216 -43.08 31.55 -8.43
CA GLY A 216 -43.87 31.50 -7.22
C GLY A 216 -45.31 31.93 -7.52
N GLY A 217 -46.23 31.40 -6.72
CA GLY A 217 -47.33 32.19 -6.14
C GLY A 217 -48.70 32.15 -6.81
N VAL A 218 -49.69 31.94 -5.93
CA VAL A 218 -51.09 32.40 -5.96
C VAL A 218 -52.11 31.47 -6.62
N GLN A 219 -52.90 30.79 -5.78
CA GLN A 219 -54.24 31.24 -5.39
C GLN A 219 -54.55 30.80 -3.95
#